data_AF-A0A416JWI2-F1
#
_entry.id   AF-A0A416JWI2-F1
#
_cell.length_a   1.000
_cell.length_b   1.000
_cell.length_c   1.000
_cell.angle_alpha   90.00
_cell.angle_beta   90.00
_cell.angle_gamma   90.00
#
_symmetry.space_group_name_H-M   'P 1'
#
loop_
_entity.id
_entity.type
_entity.pdbx_description
1 polymer ?
#
loop_
_entity_poly.entity_id
_entity_poly.type
_entity_poly.pdbx_seq_one_letter_code
_entity_poly.pdbx_strand_id
1 'polypeptide(L)' 'MDDLKYNGSGYRDVTAERAIRKTDKQPQEVTDLVEIFKKIADLQGYEIHGRIGFKNKHTGIIYK' A
#
# COMPACT_ATOMS: atom_id res chain seq x y z
N MET A 1 -10.40 1.87 -20.87
CA MET A 1 -10.51 1.99 -19.40
C MET A 1 -10.17 3.44 -19.04
N ASP A 2 -11.11 4.37 -19.21
CA ASP A 2 -10.90 5.81 -18.94
C ASP A 2 -11.96 6.37 -17.97
N ASP A 3 -12.59 5.49 -17.18
CA ASP A 3 -13.73 5.84 -16.31
C ASP A 3 -13.31 6.38 -14.93
N LEU A 4 -12.00 6.48 -14.65
CA LEU A 4 -11.48 6.94 -13.36
C LEU A 4 -11.43 8.48 -13.21
N LYS A 5 -11.66 9.22 -14.28
CA LYS A 5 -11.57 10.69 -14.29
C LYS A 5 -12.90 11.37 -13.97
N TYR A 6 -14.02 10.67 -14.10
CA TYR A 6 -15.35 11.27 -14.02
C TYR A 6 -16.14 10.64 -12.86
N ASN A 7 -16.82 11.47 -12.08
CA ASN A 7 -17.75 10.97 -11.06
C ASN A 7 -19.01 10.36 -11.69
N GLY A 8 -19.89 9.77 -10.87
CA GLY A 8 -21.13 9.14 -11.34
C GLY A 8 -22.10 10.06 -12.09
N SER A 9 -21.87 11.38 -12.08
CA SER A 9 -22.64 12.37 -12.84
C SER A 9 -21.94 12.83 -14.13
N GLY A 10 -20.80 12.21 -14.49
CA GLY A 10 -20.06 12.51 -15.73
C GLY A 10 -19.17 13.76 -15.65
N TYR A 11 -18.95 14.33 -14.46
CA TYR A 11 -18.06 15.48 -14.27
C TYR A 11 -16.66 15.03 -13.87
N ARG A 12 -15.64 15.72 -14.40
CA ARG A 12 -14.24 15.41 -14.08
C ARG A 12 -14.00 15.63 -12.59
N ASP A 13 -13.72 14.56 -11.86
CA ASP A 13 -13.51 14.56 -10.42
C ASP A 13 -12.05 14.29 -10.10
N VAL A 14 -11.28 15.38 -10.06
CA VAL A 14 -9.83 15.35 -9.79
C VAL A 14 -9.53 14.84 -8.38
N THR A 15 -10.51 14.92 -7.46
CA THR A 15 -10.39 14.43 -6.08
C THR A 15 -10.55 12.92 -6.03
N ALA A 16 -11.57 12.37 -6.69
CA ALA A 16 -11.75 10.93 -6.85
C ALA A 16 -10.58 10.31 -7.63
N GLU A 17 -10.16 10.93 -8.73
CA GLU A 17 -9.00 10.52 -9.54
C GLU A 17 -7.72 10.45 -8.68
N ARG A 18 -7.47 11.46 -7.84
CA ARG A 18 -6.30 11.50 -6.93
C ARG A 18 -6.41 10.48 -5.80
N ALA A 19 -7.60 10.28 -5.23
CA ALA A 19 -7.82 9.30 -4.17
C ALA A 19 -7.54 7.89 -4.68
N ILE A 20 -8.09 7.53 -5.85
CA ILE A 20 -7.90 6.20 -6.44
C ILE A 20 -6.43 5.96 -6.82
N ARG A 21 -5.76 6.94 -7.44
CA ARG A 21 -4.31 6.85 -7.75
C ARG A 21 -3.42 6.78 -6.51
N LYS A 22 -3.85 7.35 -5.37
CA LYS A 22 -3.15 7.21 -4.09
C LYS A 22 -3.34 5.82 -3.49
N THR A 23 -4.52 5.22 -3.67
CA THR A 23 -4.88 3.92 -3.10
C THR A 23 -4.18 2.75 -3.79
N ASP A 24 -3.79 2.88 -5.07
CA ASP A 24 -3.07 1.81 -5.78
C ASP A 24 -1.62 1.61 -5.31
N LYS A 25 -1.05 2.57 -4.57
CA LYS A 25 0.30 2.45 -4.01
C LYS A 25 0.21 2.02 -2.55
N GLN A 26 1.01 1.02 -2.18
CA GLN A 26 1.17 0.71 -0.75
C GLN A 26 1.65 1.97 -0.01
N PRO A 27 1.13 2.25 1.19
CA PRO A 27 1.63 3.34 2.02
C PRO A 27 3.13 3.19 2.25
N GLN A 28 3.88 4.30 2.24
CA GLN A 28 5.34 4.29 2.45
C GLN A 28 5.72 3.59 3.76
N GLU A 29 4.91 3.76 4.82
CA GLU A 29 5.07 3.09 6.10
C GLU A 29 5.17 1.55 5.98
N VAL A 30 4.46 0.93 5.04
CA VAL A 30 4.52 -0.52 4.80
C VAL A 30 5.85 -0.90 4.16
N THR A 31 6.35 -0.09 3.22
CA THR A 31 7.69 -0.26 2.61
C THR A 31 8.77 -0.22 3.68
N ASP A 32 8.73 0.80 4.54
CA ASP A 32 9.73 1.02 5.57
C ASP A 32 9.74 -0.14 6.58
N LEU A 33 8.55 -0.65 6.95
CA LEU A 33 8.43 -1.83 7.80
C LEU A 33 9.08 -3.06 7.17
N VAL A 34 8.84 -3.35 5.88
CA VAL A 34 9.49 -4.47 5.17
C VAL A 34 11.02 -4.36 5.29
N GLU A 35 11.58 -3.18 5.04
CA GLU A 35 13.03 -2.97 5.09
C GLU A 35 13.60 -3.17 6.49
N ILE A 36 12.93 -2.67 7.53
CA ILE A 36 13.34 -2.85 8.93
C ILE A 36 13.36 -4.34 9.29
N PHE A 37 12.30 -5.07 8.97
CA PHE A 37 12.23 -6.51 9.27
C PHE A 37 13.29 -7.31 8.52
N LYS A 38 13.57 -6.98 7.25
CA LYS A 38 14.67 -7.59 6.49
C LYS A 38 16.03 -7.33 7.15
N LYS A 39 16.30 -6.10 7.57
CA LYS A 39 17.55 -5.75 8.28
C LYS A 39 17.69 -6.51 9.60
N ILE A 40 16.61 -6.65 10.37
CA ILE A 40 16.63 -7.41 11.62
C ILE A 40 16.92 -8.89 11.37
N ALA A 41 16.28 -9.50 10.36
CA ALA A 41 16.54 -10.89 9.99
C ALA A 41 18.01 -11.09 9.61
N ASP A 42 18.53 -10.23 8.73
CA ASP A 42 19.92 -10.27 8.26
C ASP A 42 20.93 -10.14 9.42
N LEU A 43 20.69 -9.20 10.34
CA LEU A 43 21.50 -9.04 11.56
C LEU A 43 21.53 -10.27 12.46
N GLN A 44 20.53 -11.16 12.36
CA GLN A 44 20.46 -12.40 13.13
C GLN A 44 20.93 -13.62 12.31
N GLY A 45 21.41 -13.42 11.09
CA GLY A 45 21.82 -14.50 10.18
C GLY A 45 20.67 -15.26 9.53
N TYR A 46 19.48 -14.64 9.46
CA TYR A 46 18.30 -15.20 8.82
C TYR A 46 17.90 -14.39 7.59
N GLU A 47 17.28 -15.04 6.63
CA GLU A 47 16.59 -14.39 5.52
C GLU A 47 15.08 -14.58 5.68
N ILE A 48 14.29 -13.54 5.37
CA ILE A 48 12.85 -13.67 5.33
C ILE A 48 12.47 -14.46 4.08
N HIS A 49 12.03 -15.70 4.28
CA HIS A 49 11.49 -16.54 3.20
C HIS A 49 9.98 -16.30 3.04
N GLY A 50 9.54 -15.95 1.83
CA GLY A 50 8.14 -15.68 1.51
C GLY A 50 7.75 -14.19 1.55
N ARG A 51 6.44 -13.89 1.65
CA ARG A 51 5.90 -12.52 1.72
C ARG A 51 5.58 -12.12 3.16
N ILE A 52 5.94 -10.89 3.53
CA ILE A 52 5.58 -10.30 4.82
C ILE A 52 4.22 -9.60 4.67
N GLY A 53 3.27 -9.98 5.53
CA GLY A 53 1.96 -9.34 5.58
C GLY A 53 1.84 -8.36 6.74
N PHE A 54 1.39 -7.13 6.49
CA PHE A 54 1.07 -6.15 7.51
C PHE A 54 -0.43 -5.88 7.56
N LYS A 55 -1.03 -6.01 8.74
CA LYS A 55 -2.41 -5.56 8.99
C LYS A 55 -2.36 -4.22 9.72
N ASN A 56 -2.90 -3.18 9.11
CA ASN A 56 -3.12 -1.92 9.81
C ASN A 56 -4.20 -2.15 10.88
N LYS A 57 -3.86 -1.94 12.16
CA LYS A 57 -4.76 -2.22 13.29
C LYS A 57 -5.98 -1.29 13.35
N HIS A 58 -5.86 -0.08 12.79
CA HIS A 58 -6.91 0.93 12.83
C HIS A 58 -7.88 0.78 11.65
N THR A 59 -7.37 0.51 10.45
CA THR A 59 -8.20 0.38 9.24
C THR A 59 -8.58 -1.05 8.90
N GLY A 60 -7.88 -2.04 9.47
CA GLY A 60 -8.06 -3.46 9.16
C GLY A 60 -7.48 -3.88 7.80
N ILE A 61 -6.98 -2.95 6.99
CA ILE A 61 -6.39 -3.21 5.67
C ILE A 61 -5.16 -4.10 5.83
N ILE A 62 -5.04 -5.08 4.93
CA ILE A 62 -3.92 -6.02 4.89
C ILE A 62 -3.08 -5.74 3.63
N TYR A 63 -1.80 -5.48 3.83
CA TYR A 63 -0.79 -5.33 2.78
C TYR A 63 0.07 -6.60 2.74
N LYS A 64 0.24 -7.21 1.56
CA LYS A 64 0.97 -8.49 1.34
C LYS A 64 1.74 -8.48 0.03
#